data_AF-A0A497GVJ1-F1
#
_entry.id   AF-A0A497GVJ1-F1
#
_cell.length_a   1.000
_cell.length_b   1.000
_cell.length_c   1.000
_cell.angle_alpha   90.00
_cell.angle_beta   90.00
_cell.angle_gamma   90.00
#
_symmetry.space_group_name_H-M   'P 1'
#
loop_
_entity.id
_entity.type
_entity.pdbx_description
1 polymer ?
#
loop_
_entity_poly.entity_id
_entity_poly.type
_entity_poly.pdbx_seq_one_letter_code
_entity_poly.pdbx_strand_id
1 'polypeptide(L)'
;MMNKSINRDGYIALSTVLVILSVIVVVGISVSMTAVSELQTSFGSKQSVESLDIVEACVEDALLSINENDSVSDMITLPEGTCTVTTNSQSGNNWDITVSSTNNDYTRSIRVKAVRGVGVSIISWSES
;
A
#
# COMPACT_ATOMS: atom_id res chain seq x y z
N MET A 1 -57.43 -9.70 51.07
CA MET A 1 -57.21 -8.94 49.82
C MET A 1 -56.01 -9.53 49.11
N MET A 2 -56.23 -9.98 47.87
CA MET A 2 -55.32 -10.49 46.83
C MET A 2 -53.84 -10.79 47.17
N ASN A 3 -53.51 -12.08 47.19
CA ASN A 3 -52.14 -12.58 47.02
C ASN A 3 -51.79 -12.55 45.52
N LYS A 4 -50.84 -11.68 45.12
CA LYS A 4 -50.39 -11.51 43.73
C LYS A 4 -49.24 -12.48 43.46
N SER A 5 -49.50 -13.57 42.74
CA SER A 5 -48.47 -14.51 42.28
C SER A 5 -47.55 -13.84 41.27
N ILE A 6 -46.27 -13.69 41.62
CA ILE A 6 -45.23 -13.17 40.74
C ILE A 6 -44.95 -14.23 39.68
N ASN A 7 -45.31 -13.95 38.42
CA ASN A 7 -45.05 -14.83 37.27
C ASN A 7 -43.54 -14.91 37.00
N ARG A 8 -42.89 -15.96 37.53
CA ARG A 8 -41.45 -16.24 37.34
C ARG A 8 -41.09 -16.52 35.88
N ASP A 9 -42.02 -17.04 35.10
CA ASP A 9 -41.78 -17.45 33.71
C ASP A 9 -41.56 -16.25 32.78
N GLY A 10 -42.22 -15.11 33.03
CA GLY A 10 -42.03 -13.88 32.25
C GLY A 10 -40.67 -13.23 32.47
N TYR A 11 -40.10 -13.36 33.67
CA TYR A 11 -38.77 -12.86 34.00
C TYR A 11 -37.67 -13.67 33.31
N ILE A 12 -37.85 -14.99 33.23
CA ILE A 12 -36.92 -15.90 32.53
C ILE A 12 -36.97 -15.64 31.01
N ALA A 13 -38.17 -15.43 30.45
CA ALA A 13 -38.30 -15.09 29.03
C ALA A 13 -37.57 -13.78 28.68
N LEU A 14 -37.74 -12.72 29.48
CA LEU A 14 -37.06 -11.44 29.24
C LEU A 14 -35.53 -11.53 29.37
N SER A 15 -35.01 -12.26 30.35
CA SER A 15 -33.56 -12.41 30.51
C SER A 15 -32.94 -13.20 29.35
N THR A 16 -33.61 -14.24 28.86
CA THR A 16 -33.11 -15.01 27.69
C THR A 16 -33.06 -14.15 26.43
N VAL A 17 -34.08 -13.33 26.18
CA VAL A 17 -34.11 -12.41 25.02
C VAL A 17 -32.99 -11.37 25.12
N LEU A 18 -32.74 -10.82 26.31
CA LEU A 18 -31.63 -9.87 26.52
C LEU A 18 -30.27 -10.50 26.24
N VAL A 19 -30.06 -11.76 26.63
CA VAL A 19 -28.82 -12.49 26.34
C VAL A 19 -28.68 -12.77 24.85
N ILE A 20 -29.76 -13.14 24.15
CA ILE A 20 -29.70 -13.38 22.70
C ILE A 20 -29.38 -12.09 21.95
N LEU A 21 -30.01 -10.97 22.33
CA LEU A 21 -29.75 -9.67 21.71
C LEU A 21 -28.31 -9.20 21.94
N SER A 22 -27.76 -9.39 23.14
CA SER A 22 -26.38 -8.99 23.42
C SER A 22 -25.39 -9.79 22.57
N VAL A 23 -25.61 -11.09 22.37
CA VAL A 23 -24.78 -11.94 21.50
C VAL A 23 -24.84 -11.46 20.05
N ILE A 24 -26.04 -11.13 19.53
CA ILE A 24 -26.19 -10.63 18.16
C ILE A 24 -25.44 -9.30 17.97
N VAL A 25 -25.52 -8.39 18.94
CA VAL A 25 -24.80 -7.11 18.88
C VAL A 25 -23.29 -7.33 18.87
N VAL A 26 -22.77 -8.23 19.73
CA VAL A 26 -21.33 -8.54 19.75
C VAL A 26 -20.87 -9.10 18.42
N VAL A 27 -21.60 -10.06 17.84
CA VAL A 27 -21.26 -10.62 16.52
C VAL A 27 -21.31 -9.54 15.44
N GLY A 28 -22.32 -8.66 15.46
CA GLY A 28 -22.45 -7.56 14.51
C GLY A 28 -21.28 -6.57 14.57
N ILE A 29 -20.81 -6.24 15.77
CA ILE A 29 -19.63 -5.38 15.97
C ILE A 29 -18.38 -6.08 15.43
N SER A 30 -18.18 -7.36 15.74
CA SER A 30 -17.01 -8.11 15.26
C SER A 30 -16.94 -8.13 13.73
N VAL A 31 -18.06 -8.44 13.05
CA VAL A 31 -18.11 -8.45 11.58
C VAL A 31 -17.84 -7.06 11.01
N SER A 32 -18.40 -6.02 11.63
CA SER A 32 -18.17 -4.63 11.18
C SER A 32 -16.70 -4.23 11.31
N MET A 33 -16.02 -4.62 12.40
CA MET A 33 -14.60 -4.36 12.57
C MET A 33 -13.75 -5.11 11.55
N THR A 34 -14.07 -6.37 11.24
CA THR A 34 -13.40 -7.13 10.20
C THR A 34 -13.55 -6.46 8.83
N ALA A 35 -14.76 -6.04 8.46
CA ALA A 35 -14.99 -5.34 7.21
C ALA A 35 -14.16 -4.04 7.09
N VAL A 36 -14.06 -3.26 8.18
CA VAL A 36 -13.22 -2.06 8.20
C VAL A 36 -11.73 -2.40 8.02
N SER A 37 -11.25 -3.46 8.68
CA SER A 37 -9.86 -3.92 8.53
C SER A 37 -9.56 -4.37 7.10
N GLU A 38 -10.48 -5.08 6.45
CA GLU A 38 -10.35 -5.49 5.06
C GLU A 38 -10.32 -4.30 4.11
N LEU A 39 -11.17 -3.29 4.33
CA LEU A 39 -11.16 -2.05 3.55
C LEU A 39 -9.82 -1.30 3.68
N GLN A 40 -9.29 -1.19 4.89
CA GLN A 40 -7.99 -0.55 5.11
C GLN A 40 -6.86 -1.32 4.42
N THR A 41 -6.88 -2.65 4.50
CA THR A 41 -5.88 -3.52 3.85
C THR A 41 -5.94 -3.39 2.33
N SER A 42 -7.16 -3.43 1.76
CA SER A 42 -7.38 -3.25 0.32
C SER A 42 -6.93 -1.87 -0.16
N PHE A 43 -7.23 -0.82 0.61
CA PHE A 43 -6.80 0.54 0.29
C PHE A 43 -5.28 0.71 0.37
N GLY A 44 -4.63 0.16 1.39
CA GLY A 44 -3.17 0.14 1.50
C GLY A 44 -2.50 -0.62 0.35
N SER A 45 -3.07 -1.77 -0.05
CA SER A 45 -2.59 -2.52 -1.21
C SER A 45 -2.73 -1.73 -2.50
N LYS A 46 -3.84 -1.01 -2.70
CA LYS A 46 -4.05 -0.16 -3.89
C LYS A 46 -3.04 0.99 -3.95
N GLN A 47 -2.89 1.73 -2.86
CA GLN A 47 -1.90 2.82 -2.79
C GLN A 47 -0.47 2.31 -3.00
N SER A 48 -0.16 1.11 -2.50
CA SER A 48 1.14 0.48 -2.74
C SER A 48 1.36 0.16 -4.22
N VAL A 49 0.35 -0.33 -4.94
CA VAL A 49 0.46 -0.64 -6.37
C VAL A 49 0.58 0.65 -7.18
N GLU A 50 -0.22 1.67 -6.86
CA GLU A 50 -0.16 2.98 -7.50
C GLU A 50 1.22 3.65 -7.30
N SER A 51 1.77 3.59 -6.09
CA SER A 51 3.12 4.09 -5.81
C SER A 51 4.20 3.31 -6.56
N LEU A 52 3.99 2.01 -6.79
CA LEU A 52 4.92 1.18 -7.54
C LEU A 52 4.89 1.55 -9.02
N ASP A 53 3.71 1.70 -9.62
CA ASP A 53 3.52 2.09 -11.02
C ASP A 53 4.21 3.44 -11.34
N ILE A 54 4.07 4.42 -10.45
CA ILE A 54 4.75 5.73 -10.58
C ILE A 54 6.28 5.55 -10.54
N VAL A 55 6.81 4.74 -9.62
CA VAL A 55 8.26 4.52 -9.52
C VAL A 55 8.79 3.75 -10.73
N GLU A 56 8.05 2.77 -11.25
CA GLU A 56 8.43 2.05 -12.47
C GLU A 56 8.51 3.00 -13.67
N ALA A 57 7.51 3.85 -13.87
CA ALA A 57 7.52 4.86 -14.93
C ALA A 57 8.73 5.81 -14.80
N CYS A 58 9.05 6.25 -13.58
CA CYS A 58 10.24 7.06 -13.32
C CYS A 58 11.55 6.34 -13.59
N VAL A 59 11.62 5.03 -13.32
CA VAL A 59 12.80 4.21 -13.64
C VAL A 59 12.96 4.10 -15.15
N GLU A 60 11.88 3.88 -15.90
CA GLU A 60 11.93 3.81 -17.36
C GLU A 60 12.42 5.13 -17.96
N ASP A 61 11.91 6.27 -17.49
CA ASP A 61 12.35 7.61 -17.92
C ASP A 61 13.83 7.87 -17.56
N ALA A 62 14.26 7.44 -16.37
CA ALA A 62 15.67 7.50 -15.96
C ALA A 62 16.57 6.66 -16.87
N LEU A 63 16.17 5.43 -17.21
CA LEU A 63 16.92 4.56 -18.12
C LEU A 63 16.95 5.11 -19.54
N LEU A 64 15.86 5.73 -20.00
CA LEU A 64 15.80 6.42 -21.29
C LEU A 64 16.78 7.60 -21.31
N SER A 65 16.78 8.42 -20.27
CA SER A 65 17.70 9.56 -20.12
C SER A 65 19.17 9.11 -20.12
N ILE A 66 19.50 8.01 -19.43
CA ILE A 66 20.83 7.40 -19.46
C ILE A 66 21.20 6.95 -20.89
N ASN A 67 20.25 6.37 -21.62
CA ASN A 67 20.49 5.93 -22.99
C ASN A 67 20.84 7.11 -23.91
N GLU A 68 20.02 8.15 -23.90
CA GLU A 68 20.09 9.30 -24.81
C GLU A 68 21.20 10.28 -24.43
N ASN A 69 21.26 10.67 -23.16
CA ASN A 69 22.03 11.83 -22.69
C ASN A 69 23.18 11.46 -21.75
N ASP A 70 23.39 10.16 -21.47
CA ASP A 70 24.41 9.67 -20.52
C ASP A 70 24.34 10.36 -19.15
N SER A 71 23.15 10.80 -18.77
CA SER A 71 22.88 11.56 -17.56
C SER A 71 21.45 11.30 -17.10
N VAL A 72 21.21 11.48 -15.81
CA VAL A 72 19.89 11.35 -15.19
C VAL A 72 19.68 12.55 -14.27
N SER A 73 18.47 13.09 -14.26
CA SER A 73 18.08 14.14 -13.31
C SER A 73 17.83 13.53 -11.94
N ASP A 74 18.24 14.21 -10.87
CA ASP A 74 17.96 13.79 -9.49
C ASP A 74 16.46 13.84 -9.16
N MET A 75 15.66 14.56 -9.96
CA MET A 75 14.22 14.63 -9.83
C MET A 75 13.54 14.48 -11.19
N ILE A 76 12.60 13.56 -11.27
CA ILE A 76 11.77 13.31 -12.44
C ILE A 76 10.32 13.65 -12.09
N THR A 77 9.69 14.49 -12.90
CA THR A 77 8.31 14.93 -12.71
C THR A 77 7.48 14.40 -13.87
N LEU A 78 6.60 13.45 -13.59
CA LEU A 78 5.61 12.92 -14.51
C LEU A 78 4.23 13.52 -14.19
N PRO A 79 3.25 13.43 -15.12
CA PRO A 79 1.87 13.81 -14.85
C PRO A 79 1.27 13.06 -13.66
N GLU A 80 1.72 11.81 -13.46
CA GLU A 80 1.24 10.89 -12.43
C GLU A 80 1.84 11.16 -11.04
N GLY A 81 2.99 11.84 -10.97
CA GLY A 81 3.71 12.08 -9.72
C GLY A 81 5.18 12.49 -9.89
N THR A 82 5.84 12.74 -8.77
CA THR A 82 7.27 13.06 -8.72
C THR A 82 8.08 11.92 -8.11
N CYS A 83 9.27 11.70 -8.66
CA CYS A 83 10.24 10.75 -8.15
C CYS A 83 11.59 11.43 -7.95
N THR A 84 12.32 10.94 -6.95
CA THR A 84 13.71 11.30 -6.71
C THR A 84 14.59 10.15 -7.20
N VAL A 85 15.60 10.48 -8.00
CA VAL A 85 16.62 9.55 -8.46
C VAL A 85 17.88 9.81 -7.66
N THR A 86 18.44 8.77 -7.07
CA THR A 86 19.72 8.79 -6.37
C THR A 86 20.70 7.91 -7.11
N THR A 87 21.78 8.49 -7.61
CA THR A 87 22.87 7.71 -8.24
C THR A 87 23.79 7.16 -7.15
N ASN A 88 23.74 5.86 -6.89
CA ASN A 88 24.59 5.20 -5.88
C ASN A 88 26.03 5.06 -6.37
N SER A 89 26.20 4.67 -7.64
CA SER A 89 27.52 4.56 -8.27
C SER A 89 27.41 4.63 -9.78
N GLN A 90 28.37 5.29 -10.41
CA GLN A 90 28.54 5.32 -11.85
C GLN A 90 30.01 4.99 -12.17
N SER A 91 30.24 3.93 -12.93
CA SER A 91 31.58 3.50 -13.33
C SER A 91 31.62 3.17 -14.82
N GLY A 92 32.11 4.14 -15.60
CA GLY A 92 32.07 4.08 -17.06
C GLY A 92 30.62 3.93 -17.52
N ASN A 93 30.33 2.78 -18.12
CA ASN A 93 29.01 2.47 -18.65
C ASN A 93 28.07 1.80 -17.63
N ASN A 94 28.57 1.45 -16.45
CA ASN A 94 27.75 0.82 -15.41
C ASN A 94 27.09 1.90 -14.55
N TRP A 95 25.78 1.82 -14.44
CA TRP A 95 24.93 2.70 -13.65
C TRP A 95 24.27 1.89 -12.53
N ASP A 96 24.31 2.42 -11.31
CA ASP A 96 23.57 1.94 -10.15
C ASP A 96 22.76 3.13 -9.62
N ILE A 97 21.46 3.10 -9.88
CA ILE A 97 20.53 4.17 -9.51
C ILE A 97 19.44 3.61 -8.59
N THR A 98 18.95 4.44 -7.69
CA THR A 98 17.77 4.16 -6.86
C THR A 98 16.76 5.24 -7.11
N VAL A 99 15.60 4.85 -7.61
CA VAL A 99 14.47 5.76 -7.84
C VAL A 99 13.48 5.55 -6.70
N SER A 100 13.00 6.63 -6.11
CA SER A 100 12.01 6.58 -5.04
C SER A 100 10.91 7.58 -5.28
N SER A 101 9.67 7.19 -4.99
CA SER A 101 8.52 8.09 -4.94
C SER A 101 7.82 7.95 -3.60
N THR A 102 7.26 9.05 -3.11
CA THR A 102 6.48 9.08 -1.87
C THR A 102 5.11 9.63 -2.19
N ASN A 103 4.07 8.82 -1.99
CA ASN A 103 2.68 9.22 -2.16
C ASN A 103 1.89 8.90 -0.89
N ASN A 104 1.28 9.92 -0.26
CA ASN A 104 0.46 9.79 0.96
C ASN A 104 1.07 8.85 2.04
N ASP A 105 2.31 9.12 2.44
CA ASP A 105 3.11 8.36 3.42
C ASP A 105 3.59 6.96 2.99
N TYR A 106 3.27 6.52 1.77
CA TYR A 106 3.84 5.33 1.17
C TYR A 106 5.04 5.70 0.30
N THR A 107 6.23 5.35 0.77
CA THR A 107 7.45 5.44 -0.03
C THR A 107 7.74 4.10 -0.68
N ARG A 108 7.87 4.10 -2.00
CA ARG A 108 8.36 2.96 -2.79
C ARG A 108 9.68 3.32 -3.44
N SER A 109 10.58 2.35 -3.52
CA SER A 109 11.86 2.56 -4.17
C SER A 109 12.27 1.36 -5.01
N ILE A 110 12.90 1.62 -6.14
CA ILE A 110 13.45 0.61 -7.03
C ILE A 110 14.92 0.93 -7.25
N ARG A 111 15.77 -0.05 -6.95
CA ARG A 111 17.20 0.01 -7.27
C ARG A 111 17.46 -0.77 -8.55
N VAL A 112 18.02 -0.08 -9.53
CA VAL A 112 18.37 -0.65 -10.83
C VAL A 112 19.86 -0.55 -11.06
N LYS A 113 20.45 -1.65 -11.51
CA LYS A 113 21.79 -1.66 -12.09
C LYS A 113 21.68 -1.89 -13.58
N ALA A 114 22.25 -1.01 -14.38
CA ALA A 114 22.20 -1.10 -15.83
C ALA A 114 23.57 -0.83 -16.46
N VAL A 115 23.81 -1.38 -17.65
CA VAL A 115 24.98 -1.10 -18.48
C VAL A 115 24.55 -0.37 -19.73
N ARG A 116 25.21 0.74 -20.02
CA ARG A 116 25.05 1.49 -21.26
C ARG A 116 26.00 0.94 -22.34
N GLY A 117 25.46 0.41 -23.42
CA GLY A 117 26.20 -0.05 -24.60
C GLY A 117 25.69 0.66 -25.86
N VAL A 118 25.30 -0.10 -26.88
CA VAL A 118 24.52 0.42 -28.02
C VAL A 118 23.08 0.75 -27.61
N GLY A 119 22.64 0.21 -26.47
CA GLY A 119 21.41 0.57 -25.75
C GLY A 119 21.62 0.35 -24.25
N VAL A 120 20.57 0.48 -23.45
CA VAL A 120 20.63 0.22 -22.00
C VAL A 120 20.21 -1.22 -21.70
N SER A 121 21.06 -1.97 -21.00
CA SER A 121 20.80 -3.34 -20.56
C SER A 121 20.70 -3.41 -19.04
N ILE A 122 19.60 -3.94 -18.52
CA ILE A 122 19.37 -4.08 -17.08
C ILE A 122 20.11 -5.32 -16.56
N ILE A 123 20.97 -5.13 -15.56
CA ILE A 123 21.68 -6.21 -14.86
C ILE A 123 20.85 -6.71 -13.68
N SER A 124 20.28 -5.79 -12.90
CA SER A 124 19.50 -6.13 -11.72
C SER A 124 18.39 -5.12 -11.50
N TRP A 125 17.26 -5.64 -11.04
CA TRP A 125 16.09 -4.87 -10.62
C TRP A 125 15.68 -5.33 -9.23
N SER A 126 15.56 -4.40 -8.29
CA SER A 126 15.19 -4.70 -6.90
C SER A 126 14.21 -3.66 -6.39
N GLU A 127 12.99 -4.10 -6.10
CA GLU A 127 11.92 -3.29 -5.49
C GLU A 127 12.00 -3.34 -3.96
N SER A 128 11.66 -2.22 -3.31
CA SER A 128 11.54 -2.06 -1.85
C SER A 128 10.36 -1.18 -1.47
#